data_AF-A0A6L5FV95-F1
#
_entry.id   AF-A0A6L5FV95-F1
#
_cell.length_a   1.000
_cell.length_b   1.000
_cell.length_c   1.000
_cell.angle_alpha   90.00
_cell.angle_beta   90.00
_cell.angle_gamma   90.00
#
_symmetry.space_group_name_H-M   'P 1'
#
loop_
_entity.id
_entity.type
_entity.pdbx_description
1 polymer ?
#
loop_
_entity_poly.entity_id
_entity_poly.type
_entity_poly.pdbx_seq_one_letter_code
_entity_poly.pdbx_strand_id
1 'polypeptide(L)'
;MDAGRPNDDDPEFEPSGDPEALDDTERDALRQDLLDVEVLKEVLGPKGIKGAVFYCPDCDEDHFLAWDLLAGNLKELLEAGESPIHEPAFDPDPDEYVSWDYARGFLDGYESYAAEEVGELSSKLADELTSRDWRVDEVKSLLARLGLDSPGSEDNAGGRGS
;
A
#
# COMPACT_ATOMS: atom_id res chain seq x y z
N MET A 1 41.86 -9.09 55.27
CA MET A 1 41.22 -7.82 54.89
C MET A 1 40.89 -7.98 53.43
N ASP A 2 39.64 -8.30 53.17
CA ASP A 2 39.03 -8.47 51.86
C ASP A 2 38.29 -7.17 51.51
N ALA A 3 38.40 -6.77 50.25
CA ALA A 3 37.36 -6.14 49.43
C ALA A 3 38.00 -5.69 48.11
N GLY A 4 37.80 -6.49 47.06
CA GLY A 4 37.98 -6.06 45.67
C GLY A 4 37.03 -4.90 45.32
N ARG A 5 37.47 -4.07 44.38
CA ARG A 5 36.78 -2.87 43.89
C ARG A 5 35.38 -3.16 43.34
N PRO A 6 34.42 -2.22 43.48
CA PRO A 6 33.43 -1.98 42.46
C PRO A 6 33.95 -0.90 41.48
N ASN A 7 34.09 -1.26 40.21
CA ASN A 7 34.03 -0.28 39.13
C ASN A 7 32.54 -0.12 38.81
N ASP A 8 31.93 0.93 39.34
CA ASP A 8 30.58 1.35 38.95
C ASP A 8 30.68 2.22 37.68
N ASP A 9 31.14 1.60 36.58
CA ASP A 9 30.95 2.14 35.22
C ASP A 9 29.74 1.41 34.62
N ASP A 10 28.55 1.68 35.17
CA ASP A 10 27.30 1.38 34.47
C ASP A 10 27.10 2.54 33.48
N PRO A 11 27.24 2.34 32.16
CA PRO A 11 26.90 3.39 31.21
C PRO A 11 25.41 3.67 31.40
N GLU A 12 25.10 4.87 31.91
CA GLU A 12 23.74 5.38 32.02
C GLU A 12 23.00 5.02 30.73
N PHE A 13 22.00 4.15 30.85
CA PHE A 13 21.07 3.85 29.76
C PHE A 13 20.39 5.18 29.44
N GLU A 14 20.94 5.91 28.47
CA GLU A 14 20.25 7.09 27.95
C GLU A 14 18.92 6.58 27.42
N PRO A 15 17.79 7.02 27.98
CA PRO A 15 16.50 6.63 27.42
C PRO A 15 16.53 7.08 25.97
N SER A 16 16.44 6.09 25.06
CA SER A 16 16.23 6.32 23.64
C SER A 16 15.17 7.41 23.52
N GLY A 17 15.57 8.56 22.96
CA GLY A 17 14.72 9.74 22.91
C GLY A 17 13.34 9.41 22.35
N ASP A 18 12.33 10.20 22.75
CA ASP A 18 10.96 10.06 22.27
C ASP A 18 10.94 9.79 20.75
N PRO A 19 10.13 8.84 20.26
CA PRO A 19 10.10 8.49 18.85
C PRO A 19 9.92 9.75 18.00
N GLU A 20 10.76 9.90 16.99
CA GLU A 20 10.75 11.07 16.12
C GLU A 20 9.39 11.12 15.41
N ALA A 21 8.74 12.28 15.46
CA ALA A 21 7.43 12.44 14.84
C ALA A 21 7.53 12.23 13.33
N LEU A 22 6.58 11.49 12.76
CA LEU A 22 6.52 11.24 11.31
C LEU A 22 6.64 12.54 10.52
N ASP A 23 7.42 12.53 9.45
CA ASP A 23 7.47 13.61 8.48
C ASP A 23 6.32 13.52 7.46
N ASP A 24 6.18 14.52 6.58
CA ASP A 24 5.10 14.54 5.60
C ASP A 24 5.22 13.44 4.54
N THR A 25 6.45 13.04 4.18
CA THR A 25 6.71 11.97 3.21
C THR A 25 6.32 10.62 3.79
N GLU A 26 6.69 10.36 5.04
CA GLU A 26 6.31 9.14 5.77
C GLU A 26 4.80 9.05 5.94
N ARG A 27 4.14 10.17 6.28
CA ARG A 27 2.67 10.21 6.36
C ARG A 27 2.02 9.91 5.02
N ASP A 28 2.54 10.43 3.92
CA ASP A 28 2.00 10.17 2.59
C ASP A 28 2.21 8.71 2.18
N ALA A 29 3.36 8.13 2.49
CA ALA A 29 3.61 6.69 2.28
C ALA A 29 2.63 5.81 3.05
N LEU A 30 2.39 6.10 4.34
CA LEU A 30 1.43 5.36 5.15
C LEU A 30 -0.01 5.49 4.66
N ARG A 31 -0.39 6.66 4.13
CA ARG A 31 -1.71 6.83 3.49
C ARG A 31 -1.83 5.99 2.23
N GLN A 32 -0.77 5.88 1.43
CA GLN A 32 -0.75 5.01 0.27
C GLN A 32 -0.85 3.54 0.69
N ASP A 33 -0.05 3.10 1.67
CA ASP A 33 -0.10 1.73 2.19
C ASP A 33 -1.52 1.37 2.70
N LEU A 34 -2.23 2.32 3.31
CA LEU A 34 -3.63 2.12 3.73
C LEU A 34 -4.56 1.86 2.55
N LEU A 35 -4.43 2.62 1.46
CA LEU A 35 -5.20 2.40 0.23
C LEU A 35 -4.87 1.05 -0.38
N ASP A 36 -3.58 0.71 -0.44
CA ASP A 36 -3.09 -0.56 -0.98
C ASP A 36 -3.68 -1.75 -0.20
N VAL A 37 -3.68 -1.69 1.13
CA VAL A 37 -4.27 -2.73 1.98
C VAL A 37 -5.77 -2.92 1.72
N GLU A 38 -6.51 -1.83 1.50
CA GLU A 38 -7.93 -1.91 1.17
C GLU A 38 -8.16 -2.62 -0.17
N VAL A 39 -7.41 -2.25 -1.21
CA VAL A 39 -7.50 -2.91 -2.53
C VAL A 39 -7.07 -4.36 -2.44
N LEU A 40 -5.93 -4.64 -1.78
CA LEU A 40 -5.41 -5.99 -1.58
C LEU A 40 -6.42 -6.90 -0.89
N LYS A 41 -7.11 -6.40 0.13
CA LYS A 41 -8.19 -7.14 0.80
C LYS A 41 -9.31 -7.51 -0.18
N GLU A 42 -9.72 -6.57 -1.04
CA GLU A 42 -10.79 -6.79 -2.00
C GLU A 42 -10.41 -7.82 -3.08
N VAL A 43 -9.16 -7.80 -3.55
CA VAL A 43 -8.73 -8.63 -4.69
C VAL A 43 -8.14 -9.98 -4.26
N LEU A 44 -7.46 -10.05 -3.12
CA LEU A 44 -6.84 -11.28 -2.60
C LEU A 44 -7.71 -12.00 -1.57
N GLY A 45 -8.54 -11.28 -0.82
CA GLY A 45 -9.46 -11.86 0.17
C GLY A 45 -10.36 -12.97 -0.40
N PRO A 46 -11.05 -12.77 -1.53
CA PRO A 46 -11.84 -13.81 -2.18
C PRO A 46 -11.04 -15.03 -2.65
N LYS A 47 -9.71 -14.91 -2.76
CA LYS A 47 -8.80 -16.02 -3.12
C LYS A 47 -8.32 -16.82 -1.89
N GLY A 48 -8.76 -16.44 -0.69
CA GLY A 48 -8.39 -17.09 0.57
C GLY A 48 -7.21 -16.46 1.30
N ILE A 49 -6.61 -15.38 0.75
CA ILE A 49 -5.50 -14.69 1.41
C ILE A 49 -6.06 -13.67 2.41
N LYS A 50 -5.79 -13.89 3.69
CA LYS A 50 -6.33 -13.14 4.82
C LYS A 50 -5.50 -11.92 5.18
N GLY A 51 -4.23 -11.87 4.77
CA GLY A 51 -3.31 -10.85 5.23
C GLY A 51 -1.90 -10.95 4.69
N ALA A 52 -0.99 -10.22 5.35
CA ALA A 52 0.43 -10.23 5.06
C ALA A 52 1.25 -10.81 6.23
N VAL A 53 2.41 -11.38 5.90
CA VAL A 53 3.41 -11.84 6.88
C VAL A 53 4.63 -10.92 6.86
N PHE A 54 5.13 -10.59 8.05
CA PHE A 54 6.30 -9.76 8.29
C PHE A 54 7.25 -10.46 9.25
N TYR A 55 8.52 -10.63 8.89
CA TYR A 55 9.51 -11.12 9.83
C TYR A 55 9.91 -9.99 10.80
N CYS A 56 9.83 -10.25 12.11
CA CYS A 56 10.22 -9.32 13.15
C CYS A 56 11.58 -9.73 13.73
N PRO A 57 12.67 -8.96 13.51
CA PRO A 57 13.99 -9.30 14.05
C PRO A 57 14.07 -9.30 15.58
N ASP A 58 13.25 -8.48 16.24
CA ASP A 58 13.24 -8.37 17.71
C ASP A 58 12.56 -9.56 18.38
N CYS A 59 11.54 -10.13 17.72
CA CYS A 59 10.84 -11.33 18.17
C CYS A 59 11.47 -12.62 17.64
N ASP A 60 12.31 -12.54 16.60
CA ASP A 60 12.86 -13.66 15.82
C ASP A 60 11.79 -14.60 15.26
N GLU A 61 10.62 -14.05 14.91
CA GLU A 61 9.44 -14.80 14.46
C GLU A 61 8.66 -14.02 13.39
N ASP A 62 7.81 -14.75 12.64
CA ASP A 62 6.92 -14.19 11.62
C ASP A 62 5.61 -13.67 12.25
N HIS A 63 5.27 -12.42 11.94
CA HIS A 63 4.03 -11.77 12.34
C HIS A 63 3.01 -11.81 11.20
N PHE A 64 1.91 -12.51 11.43
CA PHE A 64 0.82 -12.67 10.49
C PHE A 64 -0.28 -11.64 10.77
N LEU A 65 -0.43 -10.64 9.91
CA LEU A 65 -1.38 -9.56 10.06
C LEU A 65 -2.50 -9.70 9.05
N ALA A 66 -3.70 -10.00 9.54
CA ALA A 66 -4.89 -9.95 8.70
C ALA A 66 -5.10 -8.53 8.16
N TRP A 67 -5.71 -8.38 6.99
CA TRP A 67 -5.87 -7.07 6.33
C TRP A 67 -6.48 -5.99 7.23
N ASP A 68 -7.50 -6.35 8.03
CA ASP A 68 -8.13 -5.43 8.97
C ASP A 68 -7.21 -5.01 10.13
N LEU A 69 -6.37 -5.93 10.61
CA LEU A 69 -5.38 -5.64 11.65
C LEU A 69 -4.27 -4.73 11.10
N LEU A 70 -3.75 -5.05 9.91
CA LEU A 70 -2.74 -4.24 9.24
C LEU A 70 -3.26 -2.81 8.98
N ALA A 71 -4.49 -2.67 8.48
CA ALA A 71 -5.11 -1.36 8.28
C ALA A 71 -5.31 -0.60 9.60
N GLY A 72 -5.64 -1.29 10.69
CA GLY A 72 -5.70 -0.70 12.03
C GLY A 72 -4.35 -0.16 12.49
N ASN A 73 -3.30 -0.99 12.39
CA ASN A 73 -1.94 -0.61 12.78
C ASN A 73 -1.43 0.61 11.99
N LEU A 74 -1.66 0.65 10.68
CA LEU A 74 -1.26 1.78 9.83
C LEU A 74 -2.01 3.07 10.21
N LYS A 75 -3.31 2.99 10.55
CA LYS A 75 -4.10 4.14 11.03
C LYS A 75 -3.56 4.66 12.35
N GLU A 76 -3.31 3.79 13.30
CA GLU A 76 -2.75 4.17 14.60
C GLU A 76 -1.36 4.76 14.47
N LEU A 77 -0.49 4.18 13.63
CA LEU A 77 0.82 4.75 13.34
C LEU A 77 0.71 6.15 12.74
N LEU A 78 -0.24 6.38 11.81
CA LEU A 78 -0.47 7.68 11.20
C LEU A 78 -0.98 8.74 12.20
N GLU A 79 -1.82 8.33 13.16
CA GLU A 79 -2.45 9.22 14.15
C GLU A 79 -1.56 9.50 15.38
N ALA A 80 -0.94 8.45 15.93
CA ALA A 80 -0.22 8.47 17.19
C ALA A 80 1.31 8.44 17.02
N GLY A 81 1.82 8.15 15.82
CA GLY A 81 3.25 8.00 15.55
C GLY A 81 3.86 6.68 16.04
N GLU A 82 3.05 5.79 16.62
CA GLU A 82 3.48 4.49 17.13
C GLU A 82 2.50 3.41 16.65
N SER A 83 3.04 2.28 16.22
CA SER A 83 2.23 1.10 15.91
C SER A 83 1.87 0.38 17.20
N PRO A 84 0.60 -0.04 17.40
CA PRO A 84 0.21 -0.77 18.58
C PRO A 84 0.96 -2.10 18.69
N ILE A 85 1.36 -2.42 19.93
CA ILE A 85 1.75 -3.78 20.28
C ILE A 85 0.50 -4.64 20.16
N HIS A 86 0.50 -5.53 19.18
CA HIS A 86 -0.55 -6.52 18.97
C HIS A 86 0.00 -7.90 19.30
N GLU A 87 -0.83 -8.73 19.91
CA GLU A 87 -0.49 -10.14 20.08
C GLU A 87 -0.53 -10.83 18.71
N PRO A 88 0.40 -11.76 18.42
CA PRO A 88 0.36 -12.55 17.20
C PRO A 88 -0.98 -13.28 17.05
N ALA A 89 -1.38 -13.53 15.80
CA ALA A 89 -2.50 -14.43 15.54
C ALA A 89 -2.22 -15.79 16.22
N PHE A 90 -3.23 -16.36 16.89
CA PHE A 90 -3.09 -17.68 17.48
C PHE A 90 -3.17 -18.76 16.39
N ASP A 91 -2.07 -19.49 16.19
CA ASP A 91 -1.94 -20.59 15.23
C ASP A 91 -2.38 -20.21 13.79
N PRO A 92 -1.73 -19.21 13.16
CA PRO A 92 -2.08 -18.79 11.81
C PRO A 92 -1.67 -19.88 10.80
N ASP A 93 -2.53 -20.12 9.81
CA ASP A 93 -2.16 -20.96 8.66
C ASP A 93 -1.28 -20.12 7.71
N PRO A 94 0.02 -20.43 7.54
CA PRO A 94 0.92 -19.63 6.72
C PRO A 94 0.50 -19.54 5.25
N ASP A 95 -0.25 -20.53 4.74
CA ASP A 95 -0.72 -20.54 3.35
C ASP A 95 -1.84 -19.51 3.09
N GLU A 96 -2.43 -18.93 4.14
CA GLU A 96 -3.45 -17.88 4.06
C GLU A 96 -2.85 -16.46 4.07
N TYR A 97 -1.52 -16.33 4.09
CA TYR A 97 -0.82 -15.05 4.15
C TYR A 97 0.28 -14.98 3.09
N VAL A 98 0.60 -13.77 2.66
CA VAL A 98 1.67 -13.52 1.67
C VAL A 98 2.65 -12.49 2.20
N SER A 99 3.88 -12.46 1.69
CA SER A 99 4.79 -11.37 2.07
C SER A 99 4.26 -10.02 1.56
N TRP A 100 4.59 -8.94 2.27
CA TRP A 100 4.24 -7.59 1.83
C TRP A 100 4.78 -7.26 0.44
N ASP A 101 6.00 -7.71 0.13
CA ASP A 101 6.59 -7.51 -1.19
C ASP A 101 5.83 -8.24 -2.30
N TYR A 102 5.35 -9.46 -2.02
CA TYR A 102 4.48 -10.16 -2.97
C TYR A 102 3.17 -9.40 -3.17
N ALA A 103 2.54 -8.94 -2.08
CA ALA A 103 1.28 -8.21 -2.15
C ALA A 103 1.43 -6.94 -3.00
N ARG A 104 2.46 -6.13 -2.79
CA ARG A 104 2.73 -4.93 -3.61
C ARG A 104 2.99 -5.26 -5.07
N GLY A 105 3.78 -6.30 -5.36
CA GLY A 105 4.00 -6.75 -6.73
C GLY A 105 2.74 -7.26 -7.42
N PHE A 106 1.85 -7.93 -6.67
CA PHE A 106 0.53 -8.31 -7.17
C PHE A 106 -0.32 -7.08 -7.49
N LEU A 107 -0.33 -6.09 -6.59
CA LEU A 107 -1.12 -4.87 -6.75
C LEU A 107 -0.69 -4.09 -8.01
N ASP A 108 0.61 -3.86 -8.20
CA ASP A 108 1.16 -3.20 -9.40
C ASP A 108 0.72 -3.90 -10.70
N GLY A 109 0.81 -5.23 -10.73
CA GLY A 109 0.35 -6.03 -11.87
C GLY A 109 -1.17 -5.99 -12.06
N TYR A 110 -1.94 -6.00 -10.97
CA TYR A 110 -3.40 -5.93 -10.99
C TYR A 110 -3.89 -4.57 -11.51
N GLU A 111 -3.29 -3.48 -11.05
CA GLU A 111 -3.61 -2.12 -11.51
C GLU A 111 -3.26 -1.92 -12.97
N SER A 112 -2.08 -2.40 -13.40
CA SER A 112 -1.68 -2.39 -14.81
C SER A 112 -2.67 -3.15 -15.69
N TYR A 113 -3.03 -4.37 -15.29
CA TYR A 113 -4.03 -5.19 -15.99
C TYR A 113 -5.41 -4.50 -16.04
N ALA A 114 -5.87 -3.94 -14.92
CA ALA A 114 -7.16 -3.25 -14.85
C ALA A 114 -7.19 -2.00 -15.75
N ALA A 115 -6.10 -1.24 -15.79
CA ALA A 115 -5.98 -0.07 -16.66
C ALA A 115 -6.02 -0.46 -18.16
N GLU A 116 -5.34 -1.54 -18.54
CA GLU A 116 -5.38 -2.08 -19.91
C GLU A 116 -6.79 -2.56 -20.29
N GLU A 117 -7.44 -3.34 -19.42
CA GLU A 117 -8.80 -3.86 -19.67
C GLU A 117 -9.83 -2.73 -19.81
N VAL A 118 -9.76 -1.71 -18.94
CA VAL A 118 -10.59 -0.51 -19.05
C VAL A 118 -10.31 0.22 -20.36
N GLY A 119 -9.05 0.41 -20.75
CA GLY A 119 -8.67 1.06 -22.00
C GLY A 119 -9.20 0.34 -23.25
N GLU A 120 -9.15 -0.99 -23.26
CA GLU A 120 -9.73 -1.79 -24.35
C GLU A 120 -11.26 -1.66 -24.42
N LEU A 121 -11.94 -1.72 -23.27
CA LEU A 121 -13.39 -1.60 -23.21
C LEU A 121 -13.85 -0.20 -23.62
N SER A 122 -13.16 0.84 -23.18
CA SER A 122 -13.38 2.22 -23.59
C SER A 122 -13.25 2.40 -25.09
N SER A 123 -12.22 1.77 -25.70
CA SER A 123 -11.99 1.82 -27.15
C SER A 123 -13.10 1.10 -27.92
N LYS A 124 -13.49 -0.10 -27.48
CA LYS A 124 -14.62 -0.86 -28.08
C LYS A 124 -15.92 -0.06 -27.99
N LEU A 125 -16.17 0.61 -26.87
CA LEU A 125 -17.35 1.47 -26.70
C LEU A 125 -17.30 2.69 -27.63
N ALA A 126 -16.14 3.32 -27.78
CA ALA A 126 -15.97 4.46 -28.68
C ALA A 126 -16.26 4.10 -30.14
N ASP A 127 -15.76 2.94 -30.59
CA ASP A 127 -15.98 2.41 -31.94
C ASP A 127 -17.47 2.12 -32.17
N GLU A 128 -18.11 1.45 -31.20
CA GLU A 128 -19.55 1.13 -31.26
C GLU A 128 -20.41 2.40 -31.36
N LEU A 129 -20.13 3.42 -30.54
CA LEU A 129 -20.89 4.68 -30.57
C LEU A 129 -20.67 5.43 -31.88
N THR A 130 -19.43 5.50 -32.36
CA THR A 130 -19.09 6.15 -33.63
C THR A 130 -19.75 5.44 -34.82
N SER A 131 -19.86 4.10 -34.77
CA SER A 131 -20.57 3.32 -35.79
C SER A 131 -22.08 3.62 -35.87
N ARG A 132 -22.65 4.23 -34.82
CA ARG A 132 -24.05 4.64 -34.71
C ARG A 132 -24.26 6.12 -34.97
N ASP A 133 -23.39 6.73 -35.79
CA ASP A 133 -23.42 8.14 -36.20
C ASP A 133 -23.22 9.16 -35.06
N TRP A 134 -22.72 8.75 -33.89
CA TRP A 134 -22.31 9.71 -32.86
C TRP A 134 -21.07 10.47 -33.31
N ARG A 135 -21.00 11.77 -32.98
CA ARG A 135 -19.82 12.57 -33.31
C ARG A 135 -18.67 12.22 -32.38
N VAL A 136 -17.45 12.20 -32.90
CA VAL A 136 -16.23 11.86 -32.14
C VAL A 136 -16.06 12.76 -30.90
N ASP A 137 -16.39 14.05 -31.02
CA ASP A 137 -16.35 14.99 -29.90
C ASP A 137 -17.39 14.68 -28.81
N GLU A 138 -18.56 14.17 -29.17
CA GLU A 138 -19.60 13.74 -28.23
C GLU A 138 -19.19 12.44 -27.52
N VAL A 139 -18.61 11.49 -28.25
CA VAL A 139 -18.08 10.24 -27.69
C VAL A 139 -16.95 10.54 -26.70
N LYS A 140 -15.97 11.37 -27.07
CA LYS A 140 -14.88 11.78 -26.16
C LYS A 140 -15.41 12.48 -24.91
N SER A 141 -16.37 13.40 -25.08
CA SER A 141 -16.97 14.08 -23.92
C SER A 141 -17.70 13.11 -23.00
N LEU A 142 -18.36 12.09 -23.55
CA LEU A 142 -19.02 11.06 -22.76
C LEU A 142 -18.00 10.19 -21.99
N LEU A 143 -16.96 9.70 -22.67
CA LEU A 143 -15.92 8.87 -22.03
C LEU A 143 -15.22 9.63 -20.91
N ALA A 144 -14.86 10.90 -21.13
CA ALA A 144 -14.26 11.75 -20.10
C ALA A 144 -15.18 11.93 -18.89
N ARG A 145 -16.49 12.12 -19.12
CA ARG A 145 -17.48 12.22 -18.03
C ARG A 145 -17.66 10.92 -17.26
N LEU A 146 -17.33 9.79 -17.86
CA LEU A 146 -17.35 8.47 -17.22
C LEU A 146 -16.00 8.09 -16.61
N GLY A 147 -14.95 8.90 -16.77
CA GLY A 147 -13.60 8.58 -16.31
C GLY A 147 -12.91 7.48 -17.13
N LEU A 148 -13.32 7.31 -18.39
CA LEU A 148 -12.89 6.22 -19.29
C LEU A 148 -11.84 6.67 -20.33
N ASP A 149 -11.18 7.80 -20.11
CA ASP A 149 -10.19 8.33 -21.06
C ASP A 149 -8.98 7.39 -21.20
N SER A 150 -8.44 7.30 -22.42
CA SER A 150 -7.30 6.43 -22.73
C SER A 150 -6.07 6.81 -21.89
N PRO A 151 -5.32 5.84 -21.32
CA PRO A 151 -3.99 6.12 -20.80
C PRO A 151 -3.12 6.58 -21.99
N GLY A 152 -2.63 7.82 -21.95
CA GLY A 152 -1.80 8.38 -23.02
C GLY A 152 -2.04 9.84 -23.41
N SER A 153 -2.93 10.59 -22.75
CA SER A 153 -2.90 12.05 -22.83
C SER A 153 -1.98 12.65 -21.77
N GLU A 154 -0.73 12.18 -21.70
CA GLU A 154 0.30 13.02 -21.09
C GLU A 154 0.55 14.18 -22.04
N ASP A 155 0.33 15.38 -21.50
CA ASP A 155 0.60 16.66 -22.12
C ASP A 155 1.99 16.68 -22.77
N ASN A 156 2.01 16.70 -24.10
CA ASN A 156 3.14 17.23 -24.86
C ASN A 156 3.16 18.76 -24.71
N ALA A 157 3.44 19.22 -23.48
CA ALA A 157 3.67 20.60 -23.11
C ALA A 157 5.12 20.79 -22.64
N GLY A 158 6.07 20.08 -23.27
CA GLY A 158 7.50 20.35 -23.17
C GLY A 158 7.92 21.30 -24.29
N GLY A 159 7.56 22.57 -24.15
CA GLY A 159 7.90 23.63 -25.09
C GLY A 159 9.40 23.71 -25.39
N ARG A 160 9.72 23.71 -26.69
CA ARG A 160 10.98 24.18 -27.24
C ARG A 160 11.32 25.56 -26.67
N GLY A 161 12.41 25.66 -25.93
CA GLY A 161 13.11 26.89 -25.63
C GLY A 161 14.55 26.77 -26.13
N SER A 162 14.84 27.50 -27.20
CA SER A 162 16.15 27.63 -27.85
C SER A 162 17.25 28.18 -26.94
#